data_AF-A0A5K1BA88-F1
#
_entry.id   AF-A0A5K1BA88-F1
#
_cell.length_a   1.000
_cell.length_b   1.000
_cell.length_c   1.000
_cell.angle_alpha   90.00
_cell.angle_beta   90.00
_cell.angle_gamma   90.00
#
_symmetry.space_group_name_H-M   'P 1'
#
loop_
_entity.id
_entity.type
_entity.pdbx_description
1 polymer ?
#
loop_
_entity_poly.entity_id
_entity_poly.type
_entity_poly.pdbx_seq_one_letter_code
_entity_poly.pdbx_strand_id
1 'polypeptide(L)' 'YPAINKPAGVAHWLNHSEDAKNVDWVVILDADMIMRGPILPWEVGAERGKPVAAYYG' A
#
# COMPACT_ATOMS: atom_id res chain seq x y z
N TYR A 1 -5.80 4.78 -16.68
CA TYR A 1 -4.59 5.03 -15.85
C TYR A 1 -3.80 3.73 -15.79
N PRO A 2 -2.54 3.68 -16.27
CA PRO A 2 -1.72 2.47 -16.18
C PRO A 2 -1.52 2.00 -14.72
N ALA A 3 -1.59 0.69 -14.47
CA ALA A 3 -1.39 0.10 -13.13
C ALA A 3 0.00 0.42 -12.55
N ILE A 4 1.01 0.62 -13.41
CA ILE A 4 2.38 1.00 -13.04
C ILE A 4 2.46 2.36 -12.34
N ASN A 5 1.45 3.22 -12.50
CA ASN A 5 1.44 4.53 -11.87
C ASN A 5 1.25 4.47 -10.35
N LYS A 6 0.64 3.40 -9.82
CA LYS A 6 0.39 3.31 -8.36
C LYS A 6 1.69 3.06 -7.59
N PRO A 7 2.52 2.04 -7.92
CA PRO A 7 3.82 1.89 -7.26
C PRO A 7 4.73 3.11 -7.44
N ALA A 8 4.75 3.71 -8.63
CA ALA A 8 5.54 4.92 -8.90
C ALA A 8 5.06 6.12 -8.08
N GLY A 9 3.75 6.33 -7.95
CA GLY A 9 3.16 7.39 -7.14
C GLY A 9 3.46 7.22 -5.66
N VAL A 10 3.36 6.00 -5.12
CA VAL A 10 3.75 5.70 -3.74
C VAL A 10 5.24 5.92 -3.53
N ALA A 11 6.10 5.43 -4.43
CA ALA A 11 7.54 5.67 -4.33
C ALA A 11 7.89 7.17 -4.38
N HIS A 12 7.24 7.95 -5.24
CA HIS A 12 7.42 9.39 -5.28
C HIS A 12 6.99 10.04 -3.96
N TRP A 13 5.81 9.69 -3.44
CA TRP A 13 5.30 10.22 -2.17
C TRP A 13 6.22 9.89 -0.98
N LEU A 14 6.68 8.65 -0.87
CA LEU A 14 7.62 8.20 0.18
C LEU A 14 8.93 9.02 0.20
N ASN A 15 9.39 9.49 -0.98
CA ASN A 15 10.64 10.23 -1.09
C ASN A 15 10.50 11.75 -0.90
N HIS A 16 9.29 12.31 -1.02
CA HIS A 16 9.09 13.77 -1.11
C HIS A 16 8.11 14.35 -0.10
N SER A 17 7.34 13.54 0.62
CA SER A 17 6.38 14.00 1.63
C SER A 17 6.91 13.85 3.05
N GLU A 18 6.76 14.87 3.89
CA GLU A 18 7.08 14.77 5.32
C GLU A 18 6.13 13.84 6.05
N ASP A 19 4.87 13.77 5.62
CA ASP A 19 3.86 12.86 6.20
C ASP A 19 4.26 11.40 6.04
N ALA A 20 4.97 11.07 4.95
CA ALA A 20 5.46 9.72 4.69
C ALA A 20 6.44 9.22 5.78
N LYS A 21 7.05 10.11 6.55
CA LYS A 21 7.93 9.76 7.69
C LYS A 21 7.14 9.28 8.91
N ASN A 22 5.83 9.56 8.97
CA ASN A 22 4.96 9.26 10.10
C ASN A 22 4.00 8.10 9.83
N VAL A 23 4.20 7.35 8.74
CA VAL A 23 3.39 6.18 8.41
C VAL A 23 4.23 4.91 8.49
N ASP A 24 3.67 3.87 9.09
CA ASP A 24 4.31 2.55 9.15
C ASP A 24 3.95 1.67 7.96
N TRP A 25 2.75 1.88 7.39
CA TRP A 25 2.17 1.02 6.36
C TRP A 25 1.41 1.83 5.31
N VAL A 26 1.49 1.39 4.05
CA VAL A 26 0.72 1.94 2.94
C VAL A 26 -0.11 0.82 2.33
N VAL A 27 -1.43 1.03 2.27
CA VAL A 27 -2.35 0.14 1.56
C VAL A 27 -2.72 0.79 0.24
N ILE A 28 -2.42 0.13 -0.87
CA ILE A 28 -2.85 0.56 -2.21
C ILE A 28 -4.15 -0.16 -2.53
N LEU A 29 -5.23 0.59 -2.69
CA LEU A 29 -6.57 0.08 -2.98
C LEU A 29 -7.06 0.65 -4.32
N ASP A 30 -7.64 -0.20 -5.17
CA ASP A 30 -8.20 0.23 -6.44
C ASP A 30 -9.61 0.79 -6.25
N ALA A 31 -10.09 1.56 -7.24
CA ALA A 31 -11.38 2.24 -7.17
C ALA A 31 -12.59 1.29 -7.12
N ASP A 32 -12.40 0.02 -7.49
CA ASP A 32 -13.39 -1.06 -7.50
C ASP A 32 -13.18 -2.08 -6.35
N MET A 33 -12.20 -1.84 -5.46
CA MET A 33 -11.97 -2.68 -4.29
C MET A 33 -12.67 -2.11 -3.06
N ILE A 34 -13.21 -3.01 -2.22
CA ILE A 34 -13.90 -2.66 -0.96
C ILE A 34 -13.24 -3.41 0.19
N MET A 35 -12.91 -2.70 1.27
CA MET A 35 -12.49 -3.33 2.52
C MET A 35 -13.70 -3.92 3.24
N ARG A 36 -13.71 -5.25 3.43
CA ARG A 36 -14.81 -5.99 4.08
C ARG A 36 -14.56 -6.29 5.56
N GLY A 37 -13.40 -5.91 6.08
CA GLY A 37 -12.97 -6.12 7.45
C GLY A 37 -11.57 -5.52 7.69
N PRO A 38 -11.07 -5.56 8.93
CA PRO A 38 -9.72 -5.11 9.23
C PRO A 38 -8.66 -5.88 8.44
N ILE A 39 -7.54 -5.22 8.12
CA ILE A 39 -6.35 -5.84 7.56
C ILE A 39 -5.18 -5.53 8.50
N LEU A 40 -4.52 -6.56 9.01
CA LEU A 40 -3.22 -6.41 9.66
C LEU A 40 -2.11 -6.77 8.66
N PRO A 41 -1.19 -5.87 8.33
CA PRO A 41 -0.20 -6.10 7.27
C PRO A 41 0.64 -7.37 7.43
N TRP A 42 0.99 -7.75 8.66
CA TRP A 42 1.76 -8.97 8.91
C TRP A 42 0.95 -10.25 8.71
N GLU A 43 -0.38 -10.22 8.83
CA GLU A 43 -1.24 -11.38 8.54
C GLU A 43 -1.25 -11.72 7.05
N VAL A 44 -0.98 -10.73 6.19
CA VAL A 44 -0.81 -10.93 4.74
C VAL A 44 0.66 -11.08 4.33
N GLY A 45 1.58 -11.19 5.30
CA GLY A 45 3.02 -11.41 5.06
C GLY A 45 3.81 -10.15 4.68
N ALA A 46 3.25 -8.95 4.90
CA ALA A 46 3.96 -7.71 4.67
C ALA A 46 5.05 -7.48 5.72
N GLU A 47 6.21 -7.02 5.25
CA GLU A 47 7.40 -6.73 6.06
C GLU A 47 7.96 -5.36 5.63
N ARG A 48 8.62 -4.65 6.54
CA ARG A 48 9.23 -3.35 6.23
C ARG A 48 10.22 -3.52 5.06
N GLY A 49 10.02 -2.72 4.01
CA GLY A 49 10.85 -2.76 2.80
C GLY A 49 10.44 -3.82 1.77
N LYS A 50 9.40 -4.62 2.04
CA LYS A 50 8.92 -5.67 1.13
C LYS A 50 7.46 -5.42 0.74
N PRO A 51 7.18 -4.99 -0.51
CA PRO A 51 5.82 -4.85 -0.98
C PRO A 51 5.18 -6.24 -1.13
N VAL A 52 3.93 -6.38 -0.69
CA VAL A 52 3.16 -7.62 -0.81
C VAL A 52 1.81 -7.34 -1.46
N ALA A 53 1.46 -8.17 -2.44
CA ALA A 53 0.13 -8.25 -2.98
C ALA A 53 -0.51 -9.54 -2.47
N ALA A 54 -1.67 -9.41 -1.81
CA ALA A 54 -2.42 -10.53 -1.26
C ALA A 54 -3.83 -10.53 -1.84
N TYR A 55 -4.40 -11.72 -1.99
CA TYR A 55 -5.82 -11.85 -2.29
C TYR A 55 -6.62 -11.43 -1.06
N TYR A 56 -7.56 -10.51 -1.24
CA TYR A 56 -8.44 -10.01 -0.20
C TYR A 56 -9.89 -10.21 -0.64
N GLY A 57 -10.52 -11.24 -0.08
CA GLY A 57 -11.78 -11.81 -0.57
C GLY A 57 -12.23 -12.95 0.32
#